data_AF-A0A3R6QCH8-F1
#
_entry.id   AF-A0A3R6QCH8-F1
#
_cell.length_a   1.000
_cell.length_b   1.000
_cell.length_c   1.000
_cell.angle_alpha   90.00
_cell.angle_beta   90.00
_cell.angle_gamma   90.00
#
_symmetry.space_group_name_H-M   'P 1'
#
loop_
_entity.id
_entity.type
_entity.pdbx_description
1 polymer ?
#
loop_
_entity_poly.entity_id
_entity_poly.type
_entity_poly.pdbx_seq_one_letter_code
_entity_poly.pdbx_strand_id
1 'polypeptide(L)'
;MSDRRAAVRRERKERLKAGKRKAPDAEIIRVAEQGKLDGRIIAFCVIANLLYDLHGFRRKRIEIFLKKCNKEATRFDQEGLQFVLKSYADKLIAKINNADVLQKPKSIEEQIYLNTRDDLYVSSIALMLAVLNDDYGMASNMKNTGRLDTIMEYCTNEYVKLQLDPGKYTPEWYVEQTREKTGLSL
;
A
#
# COMPACT_ATOMS: atom_id res chain seq x y z
N MET A 1 5.32 22.29 17.53
CA MET A 1 4.78 20.93 17.22
C MET A 1 4.91 20.71 15.73
N SER A 2 5.63 19.69 15.26
CA SER A 2 5.83 19.46 13.82
C SER A 2 4.52 19.10 13.12
N ASP A 3 4.25 19.69 11.94
CA ASP A 3 3.06 19.43 11.12
C ASP A 3 2.79 17.95 10.87
N ARG A 4 3.87 17.14 10.79
CA ARG A 4 3.82 15.68 10.72
C ARG A 4 3.06 15.04 11.89
N ARG A 5 3.35 15.47 13.12
CA ARG A 5 2.68 14.93 14.32
C ARG A 5 1.21 15.35 14.37
N ALA A 6 0.89 16.53 13.84
CA ALA A 6 -0.48 17.03 13.74
C ALA A 6 -1.30 16.25 12.68
N ALA A 7 -0.71 15.92 11.53
CA ALA A 7 -1.36 15.12 10.47
C ALA A 7 -1.70 13.70 10.96
N VAL A 8 -0.72 12.98 11.54
CA VAL A 8 -0.95 11.63 12.10
C VAL A 8 -1.99 11.65 13.21
N ARG A 9 -1.99 12.68 14.06
CA ARG A 9 -2.99 12.82 15.13
C ARG A 9 -4.40 13.10 14.58
N ARG A 10 -4.52 13.88 13.51
CA ARG A 10 -5.80 14.15 12.83
C ARG A 10 -6.37 12.87 12.23
N GLU A 11 -5.58 12.16 11.44
CA GLU A 11 -5.98 10.88 10.82
C GLU A 11 -6.42 9.87 11.89
N ARG A 12 -5.64 9.70 12.97
CA ARG A 12 -6.01 8.80 14.07
C ARG A 12 -7.31 9.23 14.76
N LYS A 13 -7.53 10.53 14.94
CA LYS A 13 -8.75 11.06 15.56
C LYS A 13 -9.97 10.84 14.66
N GLU A 14 -9.83 11.02 13.35
CA GLU A 14 -10.89 10.78 12.37
C GLU A 14 -11.28 9.30 12.31
N ARG A 15 -10.31 8.39 12.31
CA ARG A 15 -10.55 6.95 12.42
C ARG A 15 -11.28 6.54 13.69
N LEU A 16 -10.82 7.06 14.83
CA LEU A 16 -11.49 6.79 16.12
C LEU A 16 -12.93 7.33 16.16
N LYS A 17 -13.19 8.46 15.49
CA LYS A 17 -14.54 8.98 15.33
C LYS A 17 -15.39 8.09 14.42
N ALA A 18 -14.84 7.66 13.28
CA ALA A 18 -15.51 6.76 12.35
C ALA A 18 -15.91 5.43 13.04
N GLY A 19 -15.00 4.81 13.80
CA GLY A 19 -15.28 3.56 14.52
C GLY A 19 -16.35 3.66 15.61
N LYS A 20 -16.60 4.85 16.15
CA LYS A 20 -17.60 5.10 17.21
C LYS A 20 -18.92 5.68 16.69
N ARG A 21 -19.02 5.93 15.38
CA ARG A 21 -20.21 6.52 14.75
C ARG A 21 -21.34 5.50 14.79
N LYS A 22 -22.57 5.95 15.09
CA LYS A 22 -23.81 5.14 15.12
C LYS A 22 -24.84 5.58 14.08
N ALA A 23 -24.48 6.52 13.21
CA ALA A 23 -25.35 7.03 12.16
C ALA A 23 -25.61 5.94 11.09
N PRO A 24 -26.66 6.07 10.25
CA PRO A 24 -26.99 5.08 9.22
C PRO A 24 -25.85 4.80 8.22
N ASP A 25 -24.94 5.76 8.03
CA ASP A 25 -23.76 5.65 7.16
C ASP A 25 -22.52 5.08 7.86
N ALA A 26 -22.60 4.78 9.16
CA ALA A 26 -21.45 4.41 9.96
C ALA A 26 -20.81 3.09 9.53
N GLU A 27 -21.59 2.15 9.01
CA GLU A 27 -21.08 0.89 8.47
C GLU A 27 -20.21 1.13 7.23
N ILE A 28 -20.75 1.85 6.25
CA ILE A 28 -20.04 2.23 5.02
C ILE A 28 -18.71 2.95 5.34
N ILE A 29 -18.72 3.89 6.28
CA ILE A 29 -17.51 4.62 6.67
C ILE A 29 -16.48 3.69 7.32
N ARG A 30 -16.90 2.77 8.20
CA ARG A 30 -15.99 1.82 8.85
C ARG A 30 -15.36 0.87 7.84
N VAL A 31 -16.15 0.39 6.89
CA VAL A 31 -15.71 -0.50 5.83
C VAL A 31 -14.70 0.20 4.91
N ALA A 32 -14.94 1.46 4.53
CA ALA A 32 -13.99 2.25 3.77
C ALA A 32 -12.67 2.46 4.54
N GLU A 33 -12.73 2.85 5.82
CA GLU A 33 -11.52 3.02 6.64
C GLU A 33 -10.73 1.73 6.83
N GLN A 34 -11.41 0.59 6.95
CA GLN A 34 -10.76 -0.72 6.98
C GLN A 34 -10.05 -1.01 5.65
N GLY A 35 -10.72 -0.78 4.52
CA GLY A 35 -10.10 -0.91 3.19
C GLY A 35 -8.82 -0.08 3.07
N LYS A 36 -8.84 1.18 3.55
CA LYS A 36 -7.63 2.03 3.54
C LYS A 36 -6.47 1.43 4.33
N LEU A 37 -6.75 0.87 5.50
CA LEU A 37 -5.74 0.26 6.36
C LEU A 37 -5.15 -0.99 5.71
N ASP A 38 -6.02 -1.86 5.22
CA ASP A 38 -5.65 -3.14 4.63
C ASP A 38 -4.83 -2.93 3.35
N GLY A 39 -5.25 -2.04 2.46
CA GLY A 39 -4.51 -1.72 1.24
C GLY A 39 -3.08 -1.24 1.54
N ARG A 40 -2.92 -0.37 2.55
CA ARG A 40 -1.60 0.12 3.01
C ARG A 40 -0.75 -0.99 3.61
N ILE A 41 -1.34 -1.83 4.47
CA ILE A 41 -0.64 -2.91 5.16
C ILE A 41 -0.16 -3.96 4.15
N ILE A 42 -1.05 -4.41 3.26
CA ILE A 42 -0.71 -5.38 2.22
C ILE A 42 0.41 -4.82 1.33
N ALA A 43 0.28 -3.60 0.84
CA ALA A 43 1.31 -2.96 0.02
C ALA A 43 2.67 -2.96 0.71
N PHE A 44 2.70 -2.58 2.00
CA PHE A 44 3.94 -2.55 2.76
C PHE A 44 4.53 -3.96 2.92
N CYS A 45 3.72 -4.95 3.30
CA CYS A 45 4.14 -6.33 3.47
C CYS A 45 4.74 -6.91 2.17
N VAL A 46 4.06 -6.69 1.04
CA VAL A 46 4.53 -7.13 -0.29
C VAL A 46 5.91 -6.56 -0.60
N ILE A 47 6.10 -5.25 -0.46
CA ILE A 47 7.40 -4.61 -0.73
C ILE A 47 8.46 -5.03 0.30
N ALA A 48 8.12 -5.11 1.59
CA ALA A 48 9.05 -5.52 2.64
C ALA A 48 9.61 -6.93 2.39
N ASN A 49 8.74 -7.86 2.02
CA ASN A 49 9.12 -9.24 1.69
C ASN A 49 10.06 -9.28 0.47
N LEU A 50 9.72 -8.55 -0.59
CA LEU A 50 10.55 -8.49 -1.77
C LEU A 50 11.92 -7.84 -1.52
N LEU A 51 11.94 -6.73 -0.78
CA LEU A 51 13.18 -6.04 -0.41
C LEU A 51 14.09 -6.93 0.45
N TYR A 52 13.50 -7.76 1.31
CA TYR A 52 14.23 -8.74 2.10
C TYR A 52 14.85 -9.81 1.19
N ASP A 53 14.06 -10.42 0.30
CA ASP A 53 14.46 -11.55 -0.53
C ASP A 53 15.46 -11.16 -1.64
N LEU A 54 15.18 -10.09 -2.39
CA LEU A 54 15.95 -9.74 -3.59
C LEU A 54 16.96 -8.62 -3.39
N HIS A 55 16.78 -7.78 -2.36
CA HIS A 55 17.60 -6.59 -2.15
C HIS A 55 18.37 -6.61 -0.81
N GLY A 56 18.24 -7.69 -0.03
CA GLY A 56 18.98 -7.89 1.21
C GLY A 56 18.62 -6.89 2.32
N PHE A 57 17.44 -6.26 2.26
CA PHE A 57 16.99 -5.36 3.31
C PHE A 57 16.65 -6.17 4.56
N ARG A 58 17.56 -6.19 5.54
CA ARG A 58 17.27 -6.77 6.86
C ARG A 58 16.33 -5.87 7.65
N ARG A 59 15.72 -6.41 8.70
CA ARG A 59 14.74 -5.74 9.58
C ARG A 59 14.98 -4.24 9.79
N LYS A 60 16.15 -3.87 10.33
CA LYS A 60 16.49 -2.47 10.64
C LYS A 60 16.42 -1.56 9.40
N ARG A 61 16.83 -2.04 8.23
CA ARG A 61 16.77 -1.30 6.98
C ARG A 61 15.34 -1.13 6.48
N ILE A 62 14.49 -2.16 6.64
CA ILE A 62 13.06 -2.07 6.33
C ILE A 62 12.36 -1.08 7.27
N GLU A 63 12.68 -1.09 8.57
CA GLU A 63 12.12 -0.11 9.53
C GLU A 63 12.52 1.33 9.17
N ILE A 64 13.77 1.54 8.72
CA ILE A 64 14.24 2.85 8.22
C ILE A 64 13.47 3.26 6.96
N PHE A 65 13.30 2.32 6.02
CA PHE A 65 12.51 2.55 4.81
C PHE A 65 11.06 2.96 5.14
N LEU A 66 10.38 2.22 6.02
CA LEU A 66 9.02 2.56 6.48
C LEU A 66 8.96 3.96 7.10
N LYS A 67 9.96 4.35 7.89
CA LYS A 67 10.03 5.70 8.49
C LYS A 67 10.14 6.81 7.44
N LYS A 68 10.84 6.54 6.33
CA LYS A 68 10.98 7.45 5.18
C LYS A 68 9.66 7.55 4.41
N CYS A 69 9.00 6.41 4.12
CA CYS A 69 7.66 6.41 3.52
C CYS A 69 6.65 7.20 4.36
N ASN A 70 6.62 6.98 5.67
CA ASN A 70 5.77 7.72 6.60
C ASN A 70 6.12 9.22 6.73
N LYS A 71 7.29 9.64 6.24
CA LYS A 71 7.66 11.06 6.17
C LYS A 71 7.12 11.65 4.86
N GLU A 72 7.36 10.98 3.73
CA GLU A 72 6.85 11.46 2.43
C GLU A 72 5.32 11.43 2.35
N ALA A 73 4.65 10.48 3.00
CA ALA A 73 3.19 10.44 3.11
C ALA A 73 2.58 11.73 3.70
N THR A 74 3.32 12.49 4.51
CA THR A 74 2.81 13.75 5.07
C THR A 74 2.82 14.93 4.09
N ARG A 75 3.43 14.73 2.92
CA ARG A 75 3.51 15.70 1.83
C ARG A 75 2.63 15.28 0.65
N PHE A 76 1.73 14.32 0.84
CA PHE A 76 0.91 13.74 -0.22
C PHE A 76 0.06 14.78 -0.96
N ASP A 77 -0.27 15.91 -0.32
CA ASP A 77 -1.03 17.00 -0.94
C ASP A 77 -0.16 17.97 -1.77
N GLN A 78 1.16 17.78 -1.81
CA GLN A 78 2.05 18.62 -2.62
C GLN A 78 2.01 18.19 -4.09
N GLU A 79 1.68 19.12 -5.00
CA GLU A 79 1.51 18.87 -6.44
C GLU A 79 2.70 18.13 -7.06
N GLY A 80 3.93 18.54 -6.73
CA GLY A 80 5.14 17.90 -7.25
C GLY A 80 5.28 16.42 -6.85
N LEU A 81 4.91 16.08 -5.61
CA LEU A 81 4.89 14.67 -5.17
C LEU A 81 3.75 13.93 -5.86
N GLN A 82 2.55 14.51 -5.94
CA GLN A 82 1.40 13.89 -6.62
C GLN A 82 1.71 13.56 -8.08
N PHE A 83 2.43 14.43 -8.80
CA PHE A 83 2.86 14.17 -10.16
C PHE A 83 3.72 12.89 -10.27
N VAL A 84 4.72 12.74 -9.38
CA VAL A 84 5.58 11.55 -9.34
C VAL A 84 4.79 10.30 -8.97
N LEU A 85 3.95 10.39 -7.93
CA LEU A 85 3.12 9.27 -7.47
C LEU A 85 2.15 8.82 -8.56
N LYS A 86 1.54 9.75 -9.28
CA LYS A 86 0.62 9.45 -10.39
C LYS A 86 1.34 8.67 -11.50
N SER A 87 2.55 9.07 -11.88
CA SER A 87 3.34 8.32 -12.87
C SER A 87 3.59 6.87 -12.46
N TYR A 88 3.87 6.60 -11.18
CA TYR A 88 4.03 5.23 -10.69
C TYR A 88 2.71 4.47 -10.58
N ALA A 89 1.65 5.12 -10.10
CA ALA A 89 0.32 4.54 -9.99
C ALA A 89 -0.25 4.14 -11.35
N ASP A 90 -0.16 5.02 -12.36
CA ASP A 90 -0.65 4.76 -13.71
C ASP A 90 0.03 3.54 -14.34
N LYS A 91 1.34 3.38 -14.13
CA LYS A 91 2.09 2.18 -14.59
C LYS A 91 1.62 0.90 -13.91
N LEU A 92 1.38 0.95 -12.59
CA LEU A 92 0.91 -0.22 -11.84
C LEU A 92 -0.53 -0.59 -12.25
N ILE A 93 -1.42 0.40 -12.39
CA ILE A 93 -2.79 0.21 -12.86
C ILE A 93 -2.81 -0.40 -14.26
N ALA A 94 -1.97 0.08 -15.18
CA ALA A 94 -1.87 -0.49 -16.52
C ALA A 94 -1.48 -1.98 -16.47
N LYS A 95 -0.55 -2.37 -15.59
CA LYS A 95 -0.17 -3.77 -15.38
C LYS A 95 -1.31 -4.61 -14.78
N ILE A 96 -1.99 -4.08 -13.76
CA ILE A 96 -3.13 -4.74 -13.12
C ILE A 96 -4.27 -4.97 -14.13
N ASN A 97 -4.62 -3.95 -14.92
CA ASN A 97 -5.70 -4.04 -15.90
C ASN A 97 -5.40 -5.07 -16.99
N ASN A 98 -4.12 -5.23 -17.36
CA ASN A 98 -3.71 -6.26 -18.32
C ASN A 98 -3.83 -7.69 -17.78
N ALA A 99 -3.90 -7.88 -16.45
CA ALA A 99 -4.07 -9.20 -15.84
C ALA A 99 -5.54 -9.69 -15.87
N ASP A 100 -6.50 -8.79 -16.10
CA ASP A 100 -7.95 -9.09 -16.22
C ASP A 100 -8.53 -9.92 -15.05
N VAL A 101 -8.11 -9.62 -13.81
CA VAL A 101 -8.63 -10.28 -12.61
C VAL A 101 -9.32 -9.27 -11.70
N LEU A 102 -10.63 -9.44 -11.53
CA LEU A 102 -11.46 -8.61 -10.65
C LEU A 102 -12.39 -9.47 -9.79
N GLN A 103 -12.41 -9.18 -8.49
CA GLN A 103 -13.42 -9.70 -7.58
C GLN A 103 -14.80 -9.14 -7.95
N LYS A 104 -15.81 -10.01 -7.93
CA LYS A 104 -17.21 -9.61 -8.05
C LYS A 104 -17.78 -9.38 -6.65
N PRO A 105 -17.98 -8.12 -6.21
CA PRO A 105 -18.53 -7.84 -4.89
C PRO A 105 -19.97 -8.36 -4.80
N LYS A 106 -20.34 -8.86 -3.62
CA LYS A 106 -21.67 -9.38 -3.29
C LYS A 106 -22.56 -8.34 -2.62
N SER A 107 -21.98 -7.24 -2.14
CA SER A 107 -22.71 -6.13 -1.52
C SER A 107 -22.06 -4.77 -1.81
N ILE A 108 -22.78 -3.68 -1.51
CA ILE A 108 -22.28 -2.31 -1.63
C ILE A 108 -21.11 -2.08 -0.67
N GLU A 109 -21.19 -2.62 0.54
CA GLU A 109 -20.14 -2.55 1.55
C GLU A 109 -18.87 -3.24 1.04
N GLU A 110 -18.99 -4.46 0.51
CA GLU A 110 -17.85 -5.19 -0.07
C GLU A 110 -17.25 -4.42 -1.25
N GLN A 111 -18.08 -3.83 -2.11
CA GLN A 111 -17.60 -3.00 -3.21
C GLN A 111 -16.80 -1.78 -2.70
N ILE A 112 -17.31 -1.09 -1.68
CA ILE A 112 -16.63 0.08 -1.07
C ILE A 112 -15.31 -0.34 -0.42
N TYR A 113 -15.31 -1.47 0.30
CA TYR A 113 -14.09 -2.04 0.87
C TYR A 113 -13.04 -2.30 -0.19
N LEU A 114 -13.39 -3.08 -1.22
CA LEU A 114 -12.47 -3.52 -2.27
C LEU A 114 -11.90 -2.33 -3.04
N ASN A 115 -12.75 -1.40 -3.49
CA ASN A 115 -12.30 -0.19 -4.18
C ASN A 115 -11.32 0.60 -3.33
N THR A 116 -11.65 0.81 -2.05
CA THR A 116 -10.80 1.60 -1.16
C THR A 116 -9.48 0.88 -0.84
N ARG A 117 -9.52 -0.44 -0.68
CA ARG A 117 -8.32 -1.27 -0.46
C ARG A 117 -7.40 -1.21 -1.66
N ASP A 118 -7.94 -1.39 -2.86
CA ASP A 118 -7.16 -1.47 -4.09
C ASP A 118 -6.56 -0.11 -4.45
N ASP A 119 -7.31 0.99 -4.26
CA ASP A 119 -6.81 2.37 -4.41
C ASP A 119 -5.63 2.65 -3.47
N LEU A 120 -5.76 2.27 -2.19
CA LEU A 120 -4.72 2.49 -1.20
C LEU A 120 -3.54 1.54 -1.39
N TYR A 121 -3.75 0.34 -1.89
CA TYR A 121 -2.67 -0.57 -2.27
C TYR A 121 -1.79 0.07 -3.35
N VAL A 122 -2.40 0.52 -4.46
CA VAL A 122 -1.70 1.17 -5.58
C VAL A 122 -0.98 2.44 -5.12
N SER A 123 -1.70 3.33 -4.43
CA SER A 123 -1.13 4.62 -3.98
C SER A 123 0.03 4.42 -2.99
N SER A 124 -0.04 3.40 -2.14
CA SER A 124 1.02 3.09 -1.18
C SER A 124 2.26 2.52 -1.87
N ILE A 125 2.09 1.66 -2.87
CA ILE A 125 3.19 1.17 -3.70
C ILE A 125 3.84 2.32 -4.45
N ALA A 126 3.06 3.21 -5.07
CA ALA A 126 3.59 4.38 -5.75
C ALA A 126 4.48 5.24 -4.82
N LEU A 127 4.03 5.47 -3.58
CA LEU A 127 4.81 6.17 -2.56
C LEU A 127 6.11 5.44 -2.21
N MET A 128 6.03 4.13 -2.02
CA MET A 128 7.18 3.30 -1.70
C MET A 128 8.20 3.26 -2.84
N LEU A 129 7.75 3.22 -4.10
CA LEU A 129 8.60 3.26 -5.28
C LEU A 129 9.31 4.62 -5.42
N ALA A 130 8.61 5.72 -5.15
CA ALA A 130 9.21 7.06 -5.12
C ALA A 130 10.33 7.14 -4.08
N VAL A 131 10.09 6.65 -2.86
CA VAL A 131 11.13 6.59 -1.82
C VAL A 131 12.29 5.68 -2.23
N LEU A 132 12.03 4.51 -2.84
CA LEU A 132 13.09 3.63 -3.31
C LEU A 132 13.92 4.26 -4.45
N ASN A 133 13.31 5.11 -5.27
CA ASN A 133 14.01 5.87 -6.28
C ASN A 133 14.94 6.91 -5.64
N ASP A 134 14.36 7.81 -4.85
CA ASP A 134 15.06 8.98 -4.32
C ASP A 134 16.14 8.60 -3.29
N ASP A 135 15.82 7.68 -2.38
CA ASP A 135 16.66 7.39 -1.22
C ASP A 135 17.57 6.16 -1.39
N TYR A 136 17.29 5.31 -2.37
CA TYR A 136 17.99 4.03 -2.55
C TYR A 136 18.52 3.83 -3.98
N GLY A 137 18.33 4.81 -4.87
CA GLY A 137 18.85 4.79 -6.24
C GLY A 137 18.30 3.63 -7.08
N MET A 138 17.12 3.10 -6.72
CA MET A 138 16.47 2.08 -7.52
C MET A 138 15.76 2.76 -8.70
N ALA A 139 16.04 2.34 -9.93
CA ALA A 139 15.44 2.95 -11.11
C ALA A 139 14.66 1.93 -11.94
N SER A 140 13.66 2.44 -12.66
CA SER A 140 13.10 1.77 -13.84
C SER A 140 14.04 1.98 -15.04
N ASN A 141 13.89 1.17 -16.08
CA ASN A 141 14.59 1.39 -17.35
C ASN A 141 13.64 1.19 -18.55
N MET A 142 14.04 1.63 -19.74
CA MET A 142 13.22 1.50 -20.96
C MET A 142 12.98 0.05 -21.39
N LYS A 143 13.71 -0.91 -20.83
CA LYS A 143 13.56 -2.34 -21.12
C LYS A 143 12.62 -3.04 -20.12
N ASN A 144 12.04 -2.31 -19.16
CA ASN A 144 11.22 -2.84 -18.07
C ASN A 144 11.93 -3.92 -17.23
N THR A 145 13.25 -3.81 -17.09
CA THR A 145 14.09 -4.71 -16.27
C THR A 145 14.80 -3.97 -15.14
N GLY A 146 14.45 -2.71 -14.90
CA GLY A 146 14.98 -1.94 -13.78
C GLY A 146 14.51 -2.51 -12.45
N ARG A 147 15.20 -2.17 -11.36
CA ARG A 147 14.83 -2.65 -10.01
C ARG A 147 13.39 -2.27 -9.66
N LEU A 148 12.97 -1.05 -10.00
CA LEU A 148 11.57 -0.64 -9.76
C LEU A 148 10.59 -1.40 -10.65
N ASP A 149 10.97 -1.78 -11.87
CA ASP A 149 10.11 -2.54 -12.78
C ASP A 149 9.87 -3.95 -12.23
N THR A 150 10.92 -4.60 -11.70
CA THR A 150 10.81 -5.89 -11.00
C THR A 150 9.92 -5.79 -9.76
N ILE A 151 10.04 -4.70 -9.00
CA ILE A 151 9.19 -4.47 -7.81
C ILE A 151 7.72 -4.29 -8.23
N MET A 152 7.45 -3.48 -9.25
CA MET A 152 6.08 -3.32 -9.78
C MET A 152 5.49 -4.64 -10.28
N GLU A 153 6.28 -5.44 -10.99
CA GLU A 153 5.84 -6.73 -11.50
C GLU A 153 5.48 -7.68 -10.36
N TYR A 154 6.34 -7.77 -9.34
CA TYR A 154 6.05 -8.55 -8.15
C TYR A 154 4.78 -8.08 -7.43
N CYS A 155 4.60 -6.77 -7.26
CA CYS A 155 3.40 -6.23 -6.65
C CYS A 155 2.14 -6.54 -7.48
N THR A 156 2.23 -6.47 -8.80
CA THR A 156 1.12 -6.83 -9.70
C THR A 156 0.73 -8.29 -9.50
N ASN A 157 1.71 -9.20 -9.42
CA ASN A 157 1.45 -10.62 -9.19
C ASN A 157 0.85 -10.91 -7.81
N GLU A 158 1.28 -10.20 -6.78
CA GLU A 158 0.68 -10.31 -5.44
C GLU A 158 -0.76 -9.75 -5.41
N TYR A 159 -1.02 -8.66 -6.11
CA TYR A 159 -2.38 -8.16 -6.31
C TYR A 159 -3.27 -9.20 -7.00
N VAL A 160 -2.79 -9.85 -8.07
CA VAL A 160 -3.55 -10.90 -8.76
C VAL A 160 -3.86 -12.07 -7.83
N LYS A 161 -2.92 -12.52 -7.00
CA LYS A 161 -3.18 -13.57 -5.98
C LYS A 161 -4.27 -13.17 -5.01
N LEU A 162 -4.20 -11.94 -4.49
CA LEU A 162 -5.21 -11.37 -3.60
C LEU A 162 -6.61 -11.34 -4.26
N GLN A 163 -6.67 -11.08 -5.57
CA GLN A 163 -7.94 -11.06 -6.30
C GLN A 163 -8.48 -12.48 -6.59
N LEU A 164 -7.61 -13.46 -6.83
CA LEU A 164 -8.02 -14.84 -7.15
C LEU A 164 -8.46 -15.65 -5.92
N ASP A 165 -7.82 -15.44 -4.77
CA ASP A 165 -8.12 -16.19 -3.54
C ASP A 165 -8.11 -15.26 -2.31
N PRO A 166 -9.09 -14.36 -2.20
CA PRO A 166 -9.17 -13.38 -1.11
C PRO A 166 -9.40 -14.02 0.27
N GLY A 167 -9.91 -15.26 0.31
CA GLY A 167 -10.10 -16.00 1.56
C GLY A 167 -8.79 -16.50 2.17
N LYS A 168 -7.80 -16.82 1.32
CA LYS A 168 -6.47 -17.24 1.75
C LYS A 168 -5.53 -16.06 1.95
N TYR A 169 -5.48 -15.13 1.00
CA TYR A 169 -4.52 -14.03 1.00
C TYR A 169 -5.06 -12.79 1.74
N THR A 170 -5.35 -12.94 3.02
CA THR A 170 -5.90 -11.83 3.84
C THR A 170 -4.81 -10.85 4.29
N PRO A 171 -5.17 -9.62 4.73
CA PRO A 171 -4.21 -8.69 5.34
C PRO A 171 -3.40 -9.32 6.49
N GLU A 172 -4.05 -10.12 7.33
CA GLU A 172 -3.43 -10.83 8.46
C GLU A 172 -2.40 -11.85 7.97
N TRP A 173 -2.74 -12.60 6.92
CA TRP A 173 -1.81 -13.53 6.28
C TRP A 173 -0.54 -12.79 5.80
N TYR A 174 -0.70 -11.65 5.13
CA TYR A 174 0.44 -10.83 4.71
C TYR A 174 1.29 -10.33 5.88
N VAL A 175 0.67 -9.91 6.99
CA VAL A 175 1.37 -9.48 8.20
C VAL A 175 2.14 -10.63 8.83
N GLU A 176 1.52 -11.80 8.97
CA GLU A 176 2.15 -13.00 9.53
C GLU A 176 3.35 -13.44 8.71
N GLN A 177 3.18 -13.60 7.40
CA GLN A 177 4.26 -13.98 6.49
C GLN A 177 5.42 -12.97 6.52
N THR A 178 5.11 -11.68 6.60
CA THR A 178 6.14 -10.64 6.70
C THR A 178 6.86 -10.70 8.05
N ARG A 179 6.14 -10.95 9.14
CA ARG A 179 6.72 -11.10 10.48
C ARG A 179 7.65 -12.30 10.54
N GLU A 180 7.21 -13.46 10.05
CA GLU A 180 8.01 -14.68 10.00
C GLU A 180 9.29 -14.49 9.19
N LYS A 181 9.16 -13.85 8.01
CA LYS A 181 10.29 -13.66 7.09
C LYS A 181 11.29 -12.61 7.56
N THR A 182 10.79 -11.47 8.05
CA THR A 182 11.63 -10.27 8.29
C THR A 182 11.88 -9.98 9.77
N GLY A 183 11.13 -10.61 10.68
CA GLY A 183 11.13 -10.32 12.11
C GLY A 183 10.50 -8.96 12.46
N LEU A 184 9.75 -8.33 11.55
CA LEU A 184 9.06 -7.05 11.80
C LEU A 184 7.82 -7.24 12.68
N SER A 185 7.60 -6.28 13.57
CA SER A 185 6.31 -6.12 14.26
C SER A 185 5.55 -4.96 13.62
N LEU A 186 4.50 -5.30 12.88
CA LEU A 186 3.59 -4.38 12.21
C LEU A 186 2.33 -4.16 13.04
#